data_AF-A0A9X0DIJ5-F1
#
_entry.id   AF-A0A9X0DIJ5-F1
#
_cell.length_a   1.000
_cell.length_b   1.000
_cell.length_c   1.000
_cell.angle_alpha   90.00
_cell.angle_beta   90.00
_cell.angle_gamma   90.00
#
_symmetry.space_group_name_H-M   'P 1'
#
loop_
_entity.id
_entity.type
_entity.pdbx_description
1 polymer ?
#
loop_
_entity_poly.entity_id
_entity_poly.type
_entity_poly.pdbx_seq_one_letter_code
_entity_poly.pdbx_strand_id
1 'polypeptide(L)'
;MSLVQRLPFFLHTLIEIPASLNFFFNPSSQLSLPAPQAHAVIQQYAILLFVSCLISIIFAWRPVDRTSRNVAGALSLYHIAPALRATGRILGGEGFGTGAKGLGGPWVHLMVHFICCASLLRLFLSRRTRR
;
A
#
# COMPACT_ATOMS: atom_id res chain seq x y z
N MET A 1 16.53 -17.41 8.74
CA MET A 1 15.62 -16.27 9.02
C MET A 1 14.23 -16.67 8.57
N SER A 2 13.19 -16.50 9.38
CA SER A 2 11.87 -17.02 9.03
C SER A 2 11.21 -16.17 7.95
N LEU A 3 10.61 -16.80 6.94
CA LEU A 3 9.77 -16.19 5.91
C LEU A 3 8.79 -15.15 6.48
N VAL A 4 8.26 -15.43 7.68
CA VAL A 4 7.35 -14.56 8.45
C VAL A 4 7.86 -13.13 8.65
N GLN A 5 9.17 -12.92 8.82
CA GLN A 5 9.74 -11.59 9.05
C GLN A 5 9.86 -10.76 7.76
N ARG A 6 9.84 -11.42 6.59
CA ARG A 6 9.93 -10.79 5.26
C ARG A 6 8.56 -10.59 4.62
N LEU A 7 7.57 -11.35 5.08
CA LEU A 7 6.19 -11.31 4.60
C LEU A 7 5.60 -9.89 4.50
N PRO A 8 5.82 -8.96 5.48
CA PRO A 8 5.27 -7.60 5.37
C PRO A 8 5.72 -6.85 4.10
N PHE A 9 6.97 -7.01 3.68
CA PHE A 9 7.48 -6.38 2.46
C PHE A 9 6.90 -7.02 1.20
N PHE A 10 6.77 -8.35 1.17
CA PHE A 10 6.10 -9.04 0.07
C PHE A 10 4.65 -8.62 -0.08
N LEU A 11 3.92 -8.49 1.04
CA LEU A 11 2.53 -8.02 1.04
C LEU A 11 2.44 -6.60 0.47
N HIS A 12 3.26 -5.66 0.94
CA HIS A 12 3.31 -4.30 0.39
C HIS A 12 3.53 -4.33 -1.12
N THR A 13 4.55 -5.03 -1.59
CA THR A 13 4.87 -5.11 -3.02
C THR A 13 3.73 -5.73 -3.84
N LEU A 14 3.11 -6.80 -3.35
CA LEU A 14 2.02 -7.50 -4.05
C LEU A 14 0.78 -6.62 -4.23
N ILE A 15 0.45 -5.83 -3.20
CA ILE A 15 -0.74 -4.97 -3.20
C ILE A 15 -0.49 -3.70 -4.04
N GLU A 16 0.69 -3.11 -3.91
CA GLU A 16 0.96 -1.77 -4.45
C GLU A 16 1.49 -1.79 -5.89
N ILE A 17 2.04 -2.92 -6.41
CA ILE A 17 2.40 -3.02 -7.84
C ILE A 17 1.16 -2.83 -8.73
N PRO A 18 0.06 -3.59 -8.59
CA PRO A 18 -1.14 -3.39 -9.41
C PRO A 18 -1.72 -1.97 -9.28
N ALA A 19 -1.69 -1.40 -8.07
CA ALA A 19 -2.16 -0.05 -7.81
C ALA A 19 -1.30 1.00 -8.54
N SER A 20 0.03 0.89 -8.46
CA SER A 20 0.96 1.78 -9.17
C SER A 20 0.77 1.72 -10.68
N LEU A 21 0.64 0.52 -11.26
CA LEU A 21 0.39 0.35 -12.69
C LEU A 21 -0.96 0.96 -13.09
N ASN A 22 -2.00 0.75 -12.29
CA ASN A 22 -3.31 1.35 -12.55
C ASN A 22 -3.28 2.88 -12.46
N PHE A 23 -2.57 3.47 -11.50
CA PHE A 23 -2.48 4.93 -11.39
C PHE A 23 -1.68 5.52 -12.56
N PHE A 24 -0.68 4.80 -13.06
CA PHE A 24 0.14 5.24 -14.17
C PHE A 24 -0.61 5.19 -15.52
N PHE A 25 -1.25 4.04 -15.82
CA PHE A 25 -1.92 3.82 -17.10
C PHE A 25 -3.37 4.32 -17.13
N ASN A 26 -4.06 4.35 -15.99
CA ASN A 26 -5.46 4.74 -15.88
C ASN A 26 -5.66 5.87 -14.84
N PRO A 27 -4.98 7.04 -14.94
CA PRO A 27 -5.05 8.09 -13.93
C PRO A 27 -6.48 8.61 -13.70
N SER A 28 -7.31 8.66 -14.75
CA SER A 28 -8.72 9.07 -14.64
C SER A 28 -9.54 8.20 -13.70
N SER A 29 -9.15 6.94 -13.47
CA SER A 29 -9.84 6.04 -12.54
C SER A 29 -9.74 6.47 -11.08
N GLN A 30 -8.81 7.39 -10.76
CA GLN A 30 -8.59 7.92 -9.42
C GLN A 30 -9.44 9.15 -9.11
N LEU A 31 -10.20 9.65 -10.09
CA LEU A 31 -10.95 10.89 -10.00
C LEU A 31 -12.45 10.60 -10.12
N SER A 32 -13.27 11.32 -9.36
CA SER A 32 -14.73 11.26 -9.45
C SER A 32 -15.27 12.00 -10.69
N LEU A 33 -14.55 13.02 -11.15
CA LEU A 33 -14.87 13.85 -12.31
C LEU A 33 -13.67 13.92 -13.27
N PRO A 34 -13.88 14.13 -14.58
CA PRO A 34 -12.79 14.35 -15.53
C PRO A 34 -11.94 15.56 -15.13
N ALA A 35 -10.64 15.35 -14.89
CA ALA A 35 -9.67 16.40 -14.59
C ALA A 35 -8.29 16.08 -15.20
N PRO A 36 -8.10 16.26 -16.53
CA PRO A 36 -6.88 15.88 -17.24
C PRO A 36 -5.63 16.57 -16.69
N GLN A 37 -5.75 17.78 -16.15
CA GLN A 37 -4.67 18.52 -15.50
C GLN A 37 -4.07 17.80 -14.29
N ALA A 38 -4.83 16.91 -13.63
CA ALA A 38 -4.34 16.12 -12.50
C ALA A 38 -3.59 14.85 -12.92
N HIS A 39 -3.65 14.44 -14.19
CA HIS A 39 -3.08 13.16 -14.65
C HIS A 39 -1.57 13.09 -14.42
N ALA A 40 -0.83 14.16 -14.74
CA ALA A 40 0.61 14.20 -14.54
C ALA A 40 1.00 13.99 -13.06
N VAL A 41 0.23 14.58 -12.14
CA VAL A 41 0.45 14.42 -10.68
C VAL A 41 0.14 12.99 -10.23
N ILE A 42 -0.95 12.39 -10.73
CA ILE A 42 -1.32 11.00 -10.42
C ILE A 42 -0.25 10.03 -10.96
N GLN A 43 0.27 10.27 -12.16
CA GLN A 43 1.33 9.46 -12.75
C GLN A 43 2.66 9.61 -11.99
N GLN A 44 3.01 10.81 -11.54
CA GLN A 44 4.16 11.02 -10.67
C GLN A 44 3.99 10.26 -9.34
N TYR A 45 2.80 10.32 -8.74
CA TYR A 45 2.48 9.54 -7.54
C TYR A 45 2.56 8.04 -7.78
N ALA A 46 2.14 7.57 -8.96
CA ALA A 46 2.26 6.18 -9.38
C ALA A 46 3.73 5.72 -9.42
N ILE A 47 4.63 6.56 -9.96
CA ILE A 47 6.07 6.28 -9.96
C ILE A 47 6.62 6.22 -8.54
N LEU A 48 6.25 7.15 -7.65
CA LEU A 48 6.69 7.12 -6.26
C LEU A 48 6.23 5.83 -5.54
N LEU A 49 4.99 5.39 -5.79
CA LEU A 49 4.47 4.13 -5.28
C LEU A 49 5.23 2.92 -5.85
N PHE A 50 5.54 2.94 -7.14
CA PHE A 50 6.35 1.88 -7.75
C PHE A 50 7.77 1.84 -7.15
N VAL A 51 8.38 2.99 -6.88
CA VAL A 51 9.68 3.08 -6.20
C VAL A 51 9.60 2.49 -4.78
N SER A 52 8.51 2.70 -4.04
CA SER A 52 8.35 2.06 -2.72
C SER A 52 8.24 0.54 -2.83
N CYS A 53 7.62 0.01 -3.89
CA CYS A 53 7.61 -1.42 -4.20
C CYS A 53 9.03 -1.97 -4.45
N LEU A 54 9.86 -1.25 -5.20
CA LEU A 54 11.27 -1.63 -5.44
C LEU A 54 12.10 -1.57 -4.15
N ILE A 55 11.91 -0.55 -3.31
CA ILE A 55 12.56 -0.50 -2.00
C ILE A 55 12.13 -1.70 -1.15
N SER A 56 10.82 -1.96 -1.10
CA SER A 56 10.25 -3.08 -0.36
C SER A 56 10.82 -4.43 -0.83
N ILE A 57 10.98 -4.64 -2.14
CA ILE A 57 11.52 -5.90 -2.68
C ILE A 57 12.99 -6.12 -2.27
N ILE A 58 13.80 -5.07 -2.24
CA ILE A 58 15.19 -5.13 -1.71
C ILE A 58 15.17 -5.60 -0.25
N PHE A 59 14.27 -5.06 0.56
CA PHE A 59 14.15 -5.43 1.97
C PHE A 59 13.53 -6.82 2.18
N ALA A 60 12.71 -7.30 1.25
CA ALA A 60 12.16 -8.65 1.27
C ALA A 60 13.23 -9.73 1.03
N TRP A 61 14.25 -9.45 0.20
CA TRP A 61 15.30 -10.41 -0.14
C TRP A 61 16.50 -10.42 0.81
N ARG A 62 16.64 -9.42 1.67
CA ARG A 62 17.77 -9.32 2.59
C ARG A 62 17.45 -9.75 4.02
N PRO A 63 18.47 -9.95 4.87
CA PRO A 63 18.28 -10.08 6.31
C PRO A 63 17.58 -8.87 6.93
N VAL A 64 16.58 -9.12 7.79
CA VAL A 64 15.93 -8.07 8.58
C VAL A 64 16.91 -7.52 9.62
N ASP A 65 17.22 -6.23 9.52
CA ASP A 65 18.04 -5.50 10.47
C ASP A 65 17.32 -4.25 11.01
N ARG A 66 18.06 -3.30 11.59
CA ARG A 66 17.50 -2.03 12.06
C ARG A 66 16.93 -1.19 10.91
N THR A 67 17.64 -1.12 9.79
CA THR A 67 17.21 -0.37 8.62
C THR A 67 15.93 -0.95 8.03
N SER A 68 15.84 -2.28 7.90
CA SER A 68 14.60 -2.96 7.50
C SER A 68 13.42 -2.53 8.37
N ARG A 69 13.58 -2.51 9.69
CA ARG A 69 12.50 -2.13 10.60
C ARG A 69 12.08 -0.67 10.43
N ASN A 70 13.04 0.25 10.32
CA ASN A 70 12.75 1.67 10.07
C ASN A 70 12.01 1.87 8.75
N VAL A 71 12.41 1.17 7.68
CA VAL A 71 11.75 1.22 6.39
C VAL A 71 10.35 0.62 6.47
N ALA A 72 10.15 -0.48 7.20
CA ALA A 72 8.83 -1.03 7.45
C ALA A 72 7.91 -0.01 8.16
N GLY A 73 8.44 0.74 9.14
CA GLY A 73 7.71 1.82 9.81
C GLY A 73 7.35 2.98 8.88
N ALA A 74 8.24 3.34 7.95
CA ALA A 74 7.93 4.36 6.95
C ALA A 74 6.84 3.88 5.96
N LEU A 75 6.94 2.63 5.49
CA LEU A 75 5.94 2.04 4.58
C LEU A 75 4.59 1.81 5.26
N SER A 76 4.54 1.58 6.58
CA SER A 76 3.26 1.43 7.29
C SER A 76 2.46 2.74 7.29
N LEU A 77 3.12 3.90 7.38
CA LEU A 77 2.46 5.20 7.31
C LEU A 77 1.76 5.44 5.97
N TYR A 78 2.35 4.97 4.87
CA TYR A 78 1.73 5.07 3.55
C TYR A 78 0.33 4.45 3.54
N HIS A 79 0.14 3.28 4.17
CA HIS A 79 -1.14 2.57 4.15
C HIS A 79 -2.27 3.25 4.93
N ILE A 80 -1.97 4.27 5.75
CA ILE A 80 -2.99 5.08 6.42
C ILE A 80 -3.82 5.86 5.39
N ALA A 81 -3.19 6.46 4.38
CA ALA A 81 -3.90 7.30 3.41
C ALA A 81 -4.88 6.50 2.52
N PRO A 82 -4.51 5.35 1.91
CA PRO A 82 -5.46 4.48 1.22
C PRO A 82 -6.57 3.92 2.12
N ALA A 83 -6.28 3.64 3.40
CA ALA A 83 -7.29 3.21 4.36
C ALA A 83 -8.32 4.32 4.61
N LEU A 84 -7.88 5.56 4.89
CA LEU A 84 -8.78 6.71 5.04
C LEU A 84 -9.60 6.97 3.78
N ARG A 85 -8.98 6.86 2.59
CA ARG A 85 -9.68 6.98 1.31
C ARG A 85 -10.76 5.92 1.14
N ALA A 86 -10.49 4.67 1.51
CA ALA A 86 -11.47 3.58 1.46
C ALA A 86 -12.60 3.80 2.48
N THR A 87 -12.28 4.25 3.70
CA THR A 87 -13.27 4.62 4.72
C THR A 87 -14.18 5.75 4.25
N GLY A 88 -13.64 6.80 3.62
CA GLY A 88 -14.44 7.89 3.05
C GLY A 88 -15.44 7.41 2.00
N ARG A 89 -15.06 6.44 1.15
CA ARG A 89 -15.96 5.82 0.17
C ARG A 89 -17.07 4.99 0.84
N ILE A 90 -16.73 4.21 1.87
CA ILE A 90 -17.71 3.44 2.65
C ILE A 90 -18.72 4.36 3.33
N LEU A 91 -18.24 5.42 3.99
CA LEU A 91 -19.10 6.40 4.66
C LEU A 91 -19.92 7.23 3.66
N GLY A 92 -19.42 7.41 2.44
CA GLY A 92 -20.12 8.03 1.31
C GLY A 92 -21.18 7.14 0.64
N GLY A 93 -21.41 5.91 1.14
CA GLY A 93 -22.46 5.02 0.65
C GLY A 93 -22.03 4.02 -0.44
N GLU A 94 -20.74 3.97 -0.80
CA GLU A 94 -20.21 2.89 -1.64
C GLU A 94 -20.07 1.61 -0.79
N GLY A 95 -21.20 0.89 -0.67
CA GLY A 95 -21.32 -0.36 0.05
C GLY A 95 -20.65 -1.55 -0.66
N PHE A 96 -20.77 -2.73 -0.04
CA PHE A 96 -20.28 -3.99 -0.59
C PHE A 96 -21.01 -4.29 -1.91
N GLY A 97 -20.32 -4.18 -3.04
CA GLY A 97 -20.86 -4.53 -4.37
C GLY A 97 -21.49 -3.39 -5.19
N THR A 98 -21.70 -2.19 -4.63
CA THR A 98 -22.19 -1.03 -5.39
C THR A 98 -21.02 -0.21 -5.95
N GLY A 99 -20.68 -0.43 -7.23
CA GLY A 99 -19.74 0.43 -7.97
C GLY A 99 -18.26 0.07 -7.80
N ALA A 100 -17.89 -1.19 -8.03
CA ALA A 100 -16.52 -1.68 -7.97
C ALA A 100 -15.63 -1.09 -9.10
N LYS A 101 -15.19 0.17 -8.96
CA LYS A 101 -13.99 0.67 -9.64
C LYS A 101 -12.76 0.06 -8.94
N GLY A 102 -12.41 -1.17 -9.29
CA GLY A 102 -11.24 -1.91 -8.78
C GLY A 102 -11.55 -3.31 -8.25
N LEU A 103 -10.50 -4.10 -8.00
CA LEU A 103 -10.61 -5.46 -7.46
C LEU A 103 -11.13 -5.43 -6.01
N GLY A 104 -12.39 -5.84 -5.80
CA GLY A 104 -12.94 -6.14 -4.46
C GLY A 104 -13.69 -5.00 -3.74
N GLY A 105 -13.77 -3.79 -4.31
CA GLY A 105 -14.53 -2.69 -3.71
C GLY A 105 -13.90 -2.07 -2.45
N PRO A 106 -14.55 -1.05 -1.85
CA PRO A 106 -13.97 -0.25 -0.77
C PRO A 106 -13.59 -1.04 0.49
N TRP A 107 -14.40 -2.03 0.86
CA TRP A 107 -14.17 -2.88 2.04
C TRP A 107 -12.93 -3.76 1.90
N VAL A 108 -12.72 -4.38 0.74
CA VAL A 108 -11.53 -5.20 0.48
C VAL A 108 -10.29 -4.32 0.47
N HIS A 109 -10.35 -3.14 -0.16
CA HIS A 109 -9.26 -2.16 -0.12
C HIS A 109 -8.89 -1.78 1.32
N LEU A 110 -9.87 -1.44 2.16
CA LEU A 110 -9.64 -1.10 3.57
C LEU A 110 -8.99 -2.26 4.32
N MET A 111 -9.53 -3.47 4.19
CA MET A 111 -9.01 -4.67 4.86
C MET A 111 -7.56 -4.96 4.46
N VAL A 112 -7.26 -4.94 3.15
CA VAL A 112 -5.94 -5.25 2.61
C VAL A 112 -4.90 -4.22 3.08
N HIS A 113 -5.22 -2.92 3.03
CA HIS A 113 -4.32 -1.89 3.54
C HIS A 113 -4.16 -1.93 5.06
N PHE A 114 -5.21 -2.29 5.81
CA PHE A 114 -5.12 -2.49 7.26
C PHE A 114 -4.20 -3.65 7.63
N ILE A 115 -4.35 -4.81 6.97
CA ILE A 115 -3.47 -5.98 7.17
C ILE A 115 -2.01 -5.60 6.84
N CYS A 116 -1.79 -4.92 5.72
CA CYS A 116 -0.45 -4.52 5.31
C CYS A 116 0.18 -3.54 6.33
N CYS A 117 -0.58 -2.51 6.74
CA CYS A 117 -0.18 -1.55 7.77
C CYS A 117 0.19 -2.25 9.08
N ALA A 118 -0.69 -3.11 9.61
CA ALA A 118 -0.48 -3.82 10.86
C ALA A 118 0.75 -4.75 10.79
N SER A 119 0.97 -5.43 9.66
CA SER A 119 2.11 -6.32 9.47
C SER A 119 3.45 -5.57 9.46
N LEU A 120 3.52 -4.44 8.76
CA LEU A 120 4.71 -3.58 8.67
C LEU A 120 4.97 -2.87 10.01
N LEU A 121 3.93 -2.37 10.67
CA LEU A 121 4.03 -1.74 11.98
C LEU A 121 4.51 -2.73 13.04
N ARG A 122 3.99 -3.97 13.02
CA ARG A 122 4.48 -5.04 13.90
C ARG A 122 5.96 -5.33 13.67
N LEU A 123 6.42 -5.33 12.41
CA LEU A 123 7.83 -5.51 12.09
C LEU A 123 8.68 -4.37 12.63
N PHE A 124 8.24 -3.11 12.46
CA PHE A 124 8.89 -1.93 13.02
C PHE A 124 9.05 -2.02 14.55
N LEU A 125 7.97 -2.41 15.25
CA LEU A 125 7.95 -2.55 16.71
C LEU A 125 8.69 -3.79 17.22
N SER A 126 9.06 -4.73 16.34
CA SER A 126 9.78 -5.93 16.77
C SER A 126 11.15 -5.57 17.33
N ARG A 127 11.34 -5.85 18.62
CA ARG A 127 12.65 -5.70 19.28
C ARG A 127 13.60 -6.78 18.77
N ARG A 128 14.89 -6.43 18.67
CA ARG A 128 15.95 -7.41 18.48
C ARG A 128 15.93 -8.29 19.73
N THR A 129 15.48 -9.54 19.62
CA THR A 129 15.79 -10.53 20.64
C THR A 129 17.31 -10.59 20.67
N ARG A 130 17.94 -9.99 21.70
CA ARG A 130 19.36 -10.19 21.97
C ARG A 130 19.52 -11.70 22.18
N ARG A 131 20.10 -12.38 21.20
CA ARG A 131 20.88 -13.58 21.46
C ARG A 131 22.30 -13.10 21.72
#